data_AF-A0A7S2IFD7-F1
#
_entry.id   AF-A0A7S2IFD7-F1
#
_cell.length_a   1.000
_cell.length_b   1.000
_cell.length_c   1.000
_cell.angle_alpha   90.00
_cell.angle_beta   90.00
_cell.angle_gamma   90.00
#
_symmetry.space_group_name_H-M   'P 1'
#
loop_
_entity.id
_entity.type
_entity.pdbx_description
1 polymer ?
#
loop_
_entity_poly.entity_id
_entity_poly.type
_entity_poly.pdbx_seq_one_letter_code
_entity_poly.pdbx_strand_id
1 'polypeptide(L)'
;PRTADIKGLRAARKATTMTKEQWSKLQVGMKSKWPPPEWMSKPHPEQKGHTSYREETFELVTRFTDKTRIAYRPHAKAPGTKSHVRYESYSTAKTVGEALKKGSWPADWCWDIERGYLQVKGGLRDELVDVSMIKDESELTDVDK
;
A
#
# COMPACT_ATOMS: atom_id res chain seq x y z
N PRO A 1 -27.86 -10.76 16.39
CA PRO A 1 -26.57 -11.43 16.09
C PRO A 1 -26.18 -11.23 14.61
N ARG A 2 -25.15 -10.42 14.32
CA ARG A 2 -24.71 -10.14 12.94
C ARG A 2 -23.90 -11.32 12.37
N THR A 3 -24.61 -12.37 12.01
CA THR A 3 -24.10 -13.59 11.35
C THR A 3 -24.24 -13.44 9.83
N ALA A 4 -23.57 -12.45 9.25
CA ALA A 4 -23.24 -12.48 7.84
C ALA A 4 -21.72 -12.64 7.77
N ASP A 5 -21.22 -13.72 7.15
CA ASP A 5 -19.84 -13.71 6.68
C ASP A 5 -19.72 -12.49 5.77
N ILE A 6 -19.02 -11.46 6.23
CA ILE A 6 -18.70 -10.27 5.43
C ILE A 6 -17.74 -10.77 4.34
N LYS A 7 -18.32 -11.40 3.30
CA LYS A 7 -17.75 -12.14 2.18
C LYS A 7 -16.26 -12.47 2.32
N GLY A 8 -15.90 -13.59 2.96
CA GLY A 8 -14.50 -14.05 3.04
C GLY A 8 -13.72 -13.63 4.29
N LEU A 9 -14.38 -13.07 5.31
CA LEU A 9 -13.72 -12.80 6.60
C LEU A 9 -13.35 -14.11 7.32
N ARG A 10 -14.21 -15.12 7.24
CA ARG A 10 -13.91 -16.45 7.80
C ARG A 10 -12.69 -17.09 7.14
N ALA A 11 -12.58 -16.95 5.82
CA ALA A 11 -11.43 -17.44 5.05
C ALA A 11 -10.14 -16.70 5.47
N ALA A 12 -10.20 -15.36 5.60
CA ALA A 12 -9.04 -14.57 6.03
C ALA A 12 -8.55 -14.97 7.43
N ARG A 13 -9.48 -15.21 8.38
CA ARG A 13 -9.13 -15.71 9.71
C ARG A 13 -8.47 -17.10 9.68
N LYS A 14 -8.94 -18.00 8.81
CA LYS A 14 -8.33 -19.33 8.63
C LYS A 14 -6.94 -19.25 7.99
N ALA A 15 -6.74 -18.34 7.04
CA ALA A 15 -5.47 -18.15 6.35
C ALA A 15 -4.42 -17.42 7.21
N THR A 16 -4.85 -16.70 8.24
CA THR A 16 -3.96 -16.00 9.17
C THR A 16 -3.32 -17.01 10.11
N THR A 17 -1.99 -17.12 10.07
CA THR A 17 -1.21 -18.00 10.95
C THR A 17 -0.70 -17.30 12.21
N MET A 18 -0.50 -15.98 12.15
CA MET A 18 0.03 -15.17 13.26
C MET A 18 -1.06 -14.76 14.26
N THR A 19 -0.78 -14.89 15.57
CA THR A 19 -1.69 -14.41 16.61
C THR A 19 -1.58 -12.89 16.81
N LYS A 20 -2.59 -12.30 17.44
CA LYS A 20 -2.59 -10.85 17.76
C LYS A 20 -1.47 -10.48 18.74
N GLU A 21 -1.15 -11.37 19.67
CA GLU A 21 -0.09 -11.18 20.68
C GLU A 21 1.29 -11.20 20.00
N GLN A 22 1.53 -12.14 19.09
CA GLN A 22 2.75 -12.20 18.29
C GLN A 22 2.90 -10.94 17.44
N TRP A 23 1.84 -10.55 16.74
CA TRP A 23 1.80 -9.31 15.96
C TRP A 23 2.12 -8.08 16.81
N SER A 24 1.48 -7.94 17.98
CA SER A 24 1.69 -6.79 18.87
C SER A 24 3.14 -6.65 19.30
N LYS A 25 3.84 -7.77 19.56
CA LYS A 25 5.27 -7.76 19.90
C LYS A 25 6.13 -7.26 18.74
N LEU A 26 5.79 -7.65 17.50
CA LEU A 26 6.49 -7.21 16.28
C LEU A 26 6.27 -5.73 15.95
N GLN A 27 5.18 -5.13 16.44
CA GLN A 27 4.86 -3.73 16.16
C GLN A 27 5.51 -2.72 17.13
N VAL A 28 6.14 -3.17 18.21
CA VAL A 28 6.82 -2.29 19.17
C VAL A 28 7.93 -1.51 18.46
N GLY A 29 7.92 -0.18 18.59
CA GLY A 29 8.92 0.72 17.97
C GLY A 29 8.77 0.93 16.46
N MET A 30 7.97 0.11 15.77
CA MET A 30 7.86 0.17 14.30
C MET A 30 7.28 1.49 13.79
N LYS A 31 6.37 2.15 14.52
CA LYS A 31 5.83 3.46 14.13
C LYS A 31 6.91 4.56 14.06
N SER A 32 7.91 4.49 14.92
CA SER A 32 9.04 5.43 14.88
C SER A 32 10.02 5.09 13.75
N LYS A 33 10.28 3.81 13.51
CA LYS A 33 11.13 3.34 12.40
C LYS A 33 10.50 3.56 11.02
N TRP A 34 9.17 3.58 10.97
CA TRP A 34 8.36 3.71 9.77
C TRP A 34 7.36 4.86 9.92
N PRO A 35 7.85 6.11 9.96
CA PRO A 35 6.98 7.26 10.07
C PRO A 35 6.14 7.42 8.80
N PRO A 36 4.92 7.95 8.90
CA PRO A 36 4.20 8.41 7.73
C PRO A 36 4.94 9.60 7.08
N PRO A 37 4.64 9.92 5.81
CA PRO A 37 5.20 11.08 5.13
C PRO A 37 4.88 12.39 5.85
N GLU A 38 5.71 13.41 5.65
CA GLU A 38 5.58 14.71 6.33
C GLU A 38 4.22 15.39 6.06
N TRP A 39 3.69 15.28 4.84
CA TRP A 39 2.39 15.86 4.48
C TRP A 39 1.20 15.29 5.28
N MET A 40 1.36 14.10 5.89
CA MET A 40 0.33 13.52 6.76
C MET A 40 0.25 14.17 8.15
N SER A 41 1.24 14.99 8.53
CA SER A 41 1.18 15.78 9.77
C SER A 41 0.20 16.94 9.69
N LYS A 42 -0.11 17.41 8.48
CA LYS A 42 -1.04 18.51 8.22
C LYS A 42 -2.49 17.98 8.15
N PRO A 43 -3.51 18.74 8.59
CA PRO A 43 -4.90 18.34 8.41
C PRO A 43 -5.26 18.20 6.93
N HIS A 44 -6.31 17.43 6.60
CA HIS A 44 -6.77 17.30 5.21
C HIS A 44 -7.26 18.67 4.73
N PRO A 45 -6.75 19.22 3.61
CA PRO A 45 -7.10 20.58 3.17
C PRO A 45 -8.62 20.74 3.00
N GLU A 46 -9.27 19.71 2.45
CA GLU A 46 -10.72 19.67 2.23
C GLU A 46 -11.51 19.02 3.38
N GLN A 47 -10.90 18.77 4.55
CA GLN A 47 -11.53 18.08 5.69
C GLN A 47 -12.17 16.72 5.35
N LYS A 48 -11.70 16.07 4.28
CA LYS A 48 -12.21 14.76 3.86
C LYS A 48 -11.80 13.67 4.84
N GLY A 49 -12.61 12.61 4.88
CA GLY A 49 -12.40 11.46 5.77
C GLY A 49 -11.15 10.65 5.43
N HIS A 50 -10.82 9.70 6.30
CA HIS A 50 -9.61 8.87 6.21
C HIS A 50 -9.53 7.91 5.00
N THR A 51 -10.55 7.91 4.14
CA THR A 51 -10.63 7.15 2.88
C THR A 51 -10.30 7.99 1.65
N SER A 52 -10.09 9.29 1.83
CA SER A 52 -9.62 10.20 0.79
C SER A 52 -8.12 10.40 0.94
N TYR A 53 -7.38 10.11 -0.14
CA TYR A 53 -5.92 10.23 -0.16
C TYR A 53 -5.49 11.67 -0.50
N ARG A 54 -4.28 12.02 -0.09
CA ARG A 54 -3.66 13.31 -0.36
C ARG A 54 -3.23 13.43 -1.81
N GLU A 55 -3.27 14.66 -2.34
CA GLU A 55 -2.79 14.96 -3.69
C GLU A 55 -1.32 14.56 -3.84
N GLU A 56 -0.48 14.84 -2.83
CA GLU A 56 0.93 14.44 -2.82
C GLU A 56 1.10 12.91 -2.90
N THR A 57 0.14 12.15 -2.36
CA THR A 57 0.16 10.69 -2.44
C THR A 57 -0.24 10.21 -3.83
N PHE A 58 -1.24 10.84 -4.46
CA PHE A 58 -1.60 10.54 -5.84
C PHE A 58 -0.46 10.88 -6.80
N GLU A 59 0.12 12.07 -6.67
CA GLU A 59 1.26 12.51 -7.49
C GLU A 59 2.41 11.50 -7.41
N LEU A 60 2.80 11.10 -6.19
CA LEU A 60 3.84 10.10 -5.98
C LEU A 60 3.52 8.76 -6.65
N VAL A 61 2.29 8.26 -6.48
CA VAL A 61 1.87 6.96 -7.02
C VAL A 61 1.78 6.98 -8.55
N THR A 62 1.34 8.07 -9.16
CA THR A 62 1.29 8.21 -10.63
C THR A 62 2.67 8.22 -11.30
N ARG A 63 3.75 8.41 -10.53
CA ARG A 63 5.13 8.33 -11.01
C ARG A 63 5.73 6.93 -10.90
N PHE A 64 4.97 5.94 -10.40
CA PHE A 64 5.46 4.57 -10.25
C PHE A 64 5.66 3.89 -11.60
N THR A 65 6.76 3.15 -11.71
CA THR A 65 7.04 2.20 -12.79
C THR A 65 7.11 0.79 -12.20
N ASP A 66 7.07 -0.24 -13.04
CA ASP A 66 7.35 -1.62 -12.65
C ASP A 66 8.68 -1.79 -11.87
N LYS A 67 9.67 -0.96 -12.19
CA LYS A 67 11.03 -0.92 -11.61
C LYS A 67 11.15 -0.04 -10.37
N THR A 68 10.14 0.76 -10.02
CA THR A 68 10.18 1.59 -8.82
C THR A 68 10.43 0.72 -7.61
N ARG A 69 11.55 0.98 -6.92
CA ARG A 69 11.99 0.21 -5.76
C ARG A 69 11.20 0.65 -4.54
N ILE A 70 10.70 -0.32 -3.79
CA ILE A 70 9.86 -0.10 -2.62
C ILE A 70 10.27 -0.99 -1.46
N ALA A 71 9.93 -0.57 -0.25
CA ALA A 71 10.08 -1.37 0.95
C ALA A 71 8.82 -1.26 1.80
N TYR A 72 8.32 -2.40 2.27
CA TYR A 72 7.17 -2.47 3.16
C TYR A 72 7.58 -2.67 4.62
N ARG A 73 6.79 -2.09 5.53
CA ARG A 73 6.89 -2.33 6.97
C ARG A 73 6.51 -3.77 7.28
N PRO A 74 7.36 -4.55 7.96
CA PRO A 74 6.98 -5.92 8.33
C PRO A 74 5.70 -5.96 9.19
N HIS A 75 4.76 -6.81 8.79
CA HIS A 75 3.53 -7.09 9.54
C HIS A 75 2.68 -5.87 9.88
N ALA A 76 2.60 -4.86 9.02
CA ALA A 76 1.95 -3.59 9.35
C ALA A 76 0.43 -3.69 9.61
N LYS A 77 -0.24 -4.70 9.05
CA LYS A 77 -1.69 -4.89 9.18
C LYS A 77 -2.01 -5.99 10.20
N ALA A 78 -3.01 -5.76 11.04
CA ALA A 78 -3.37 -6.65 12.13
C ALA A 78 -3.97 -7.99 11.65
N PRO A 79 -3.56 -9.13 12.24
CA PRO A 79 -3.99 -10.47 11.85
C PRO A 79 -5.51 -10.67 11.91
N GLY A 80 -6.03 -11.58 11.08
CA GLY A 80 -7.46 -11.95 11.06
C GLY A 80 -8.33 -11.06 10.19
N THR A 81 -7.72 -10.21 9.35
CA THR A 81 -8.40 -9.33 8.39
C THR A 81 -8.03 -9.69 6.96
N LYS A 82 -8.89 -9.35 6.00
CA LYS A 82 -8.60 -9.57 4.56
C LYS A 82 -7.39 -8.78 4.11
N SER A 83 -7.26 -7.54 4.60
CA SER A 83 -6.14 -6.67 4.27
C SER A 83 -4.83 -7.21 4.83
N HIS A 84 -4.83 -7.85 6.00
CA HIS A 84 -3.65 -8.55 6.50
C HIS A 84 -3.19 -9.68 5.57
N VAL A 85 -4.09 -10.59 5.18
CA VAL A 85 -3.73 -11.72 4.30
C VAL A 85 -3.13 -11.24 2.98
N ARG A 86 -3.72 -10.20 2.37
CA ARG A 86 -3.17 -9.60 1.15
C ARG A 86 -1.83 -8.91 1.40
N TYR A 87 -1.73 -8.14 2.47
CA TYR A 87 -0.51 -7.41 2.83
C TYR A 87 0.67 -8.35 3.02
N GLU A 88 0.52 -9.43 3.79
CA GLU A 88 1.60 -10.41 4.01
C GLU A 88 2.13 -11.01 2.69
N SER A 89 1.27 -11.13 1.66
CA SER A 89 1.70 -11.54 0.32
C SER A 89 2.54 -10.44 -0.34
N TYR A 90 1.96 -9.27 -0.62
CA TYR A 90 2.62 -8.25 -1.42
C TYR A 90 3.72 -7.48 -0.66
N SER A 91 3.74 -7.48 0.68
CA SER A 91 4.75 -6.79 1.48
C SER A 91 6.15 -7.40 1.34
N THR A 92 6.25 -8.56 0.70
CA THR A 92 7.53 -9.20 0.34
C THR A 92 8.10 -8.72 -1.00
N ALA A 93 7.39 -7.86 -1.72
CA ALA A 93 7.86 -7.26 -2.97
C ALA A 93 8.95 -6.21 -2.74
N LYS A 94 9.88 -6.12 -3.69
CA LYS A 94 10.97 -5.12 -3.72
C LYS A 94 10.75 -4.05 -4.78
N THR A 95 9.85 -4.28 -5.73
CA THR A 95 9.43 -3.30 -6.74
C THR A 95 7.91 -3.22 -6.84
N VAL A 96 7.41 -2.14 -7.43
CA VAL A 96 5.97 -1.95 -7.68
C VAL A 96 5.44 -3.04 -8.62
N GLY A 97 6.20 -3.42 -9.65
CA GLY A 97 5.81 -4.51 -10.55
C GLY A 97 5.67 -5.86 -9.84
N GLU A 98 6.57 -6.18 -8.89
CA GLU A 98 6.43 -7.36 -8.04
C GLU A 98 5.21 -7.26 -7.10
N ALA A 99 4.96 -6.09 -6.52
CA ALA A 99 3.82 -5.87 -5.64
C ALA A 99 2.50 -6.05 -6.37
N LEU A 100 2.40 -5.53 -7.60
CA LEU A 100 1.25 -5.70 -8.48
C LEU A 100 0.99 -7.19 -8.77
N LYS A 101 2.02 -7.95 -9.17
CA LYS A 101 1.93 -9.40 -9.40
C LYS A 101 1.50 -10.19 -8.14
N LYS A 102 1.82 -9.68 -6.95
CA LYS A 102 1.42 -10.26 -5.65
C LYS A 102 0.04 -9.79 -5.17
N GLY A 103 -0.68 -8.99 -5.96
CA GLY A 103 -2.05 -8.56 -5.70
C GLY A 103 -2.18 -7.26 -4.89
N SER A 104 -1.17 -6.38 -4.95
CA SER A 104 -1.29 -4.99 -4.53
C SER A 104 -1.88 -4.13 -5.65
N TRP A 105 -2.66 -3.11 -5.32
CA TRP A 105 -3.25 -2.17 -6.29
C TRP A 105 -2.88 -0.73 -5.93
N PRO A 106 -3.10 0.26 -6.83
CA PRO A 106 -2.84 1.66 -6.54
C PRO A 106 -3.46 2.17 -5.23
N ALA A 107 -4.69 1.74 -4.93
CA ALA A 107 -5.35 2.08 -3.68
C ALA A 107 -4.63 1.54 -2.43
N ASP A 108 -4.00 0.35 -2.52
CA ASP A 108 -3.18 -0.18 -1.41
C ASP A 108 -1.91 0.64 -1.25
N TRP A 109 -1.28 1.09 -2.35
CA TRP A 109 -0.08 1.93 -2.29
C TRP A 109 -0.37 3.27 -1.63
N CYS A 110 -1.45 3.96 -2.03
CA CYS A 110 -1.84 5.22 -1.38
C CYS A 110 -2.07 5.02 0.12
N TRP A 111 -2.86 4.01 0.48
CA TRP A 111 -3.18 3.70 1.87
C TRP A 111 -1.93 3.37 2.70
N ASP A 112 -1.05 2.54 2.15
CA ASP A 112 0.15 2.06 2.83
C ASP A 112 1.22 3.16 2.92
N ILE A 113 1.37 4.04 1.93
CA ILE A 113 2.26 5.21 2.00
C ILE A 113 1.84 6.14 3.13
N GLU A 114 0.58 6.57 3.15
CA GLU A 114 0.07 7.54 4.14
C GLU A 114 0.16 7.04 5.59
N ARG A 115 0.25 5.72 5.80
CA ARG A 115 0.38 5.10 7.13
C ARG A 115 1.82 4.75 7.49
N GLY A 116 2.78 5.05 6.62
CA GLY A 116 4.17 4.65 6.76
C GLY A 116 4.39 3.14 6.59
N TYR A 117 3.47 2.41 5.96
CA TYR A 117 3.61 0.98 5.71
C TYR A 117 4.41 0.70 4.44
N LEU A 118 4.51 1.67 3.53
CA LEU A 118 5.26 1.59 2.30
C LEU A 118 6.20 2.79 2.18
N GLN A 119 7.46 2.53 1.82
CA GLN A 119 8.45 3.55 1.52
C GLN A 119 8.97 3.36 0.09
N VAL A 120 9.03 4.44 -0.67
CA VAL A 120 9.66 4.48 -1.99
C VAL A 120 11.16 4.64 -1.81
N LYS A 121 11.95 3.82 -2.52
CA LYS A 121 13.42 3.78 -2.47
C LYS A 121 14.08 4.29 -3.76
N GLY A 122 13.28 4.74 -4.74
CA GLY A 122 13.73 5.35 -5.99
C GLY A 122 13.28 4.60 -7.23
N GLY A 123 13.70 5.06 -8.41
CA GLY A 123 13.21 4.55 -9.70
C GLY A 123 11.81 5.05 -10.05
N LEU A 124 11.47 6.26 -9.60
CA LEU A 124 10.29 6.99 -10.05
C LEU A 124 10.54 7.60 -11.43
N ARG A 125 9.50 7.82 -12.20
CA ARG A 125 9.55 8.71 -13.37
C ARG A 125 9.77 10.15 -12.92
N ASP A 126 10.39 10.97 -13.76
CA ASP A 126 10.56 12.40 -13.47
C ASP A 126 9.22 13.13 -13.56
N GLU A 127 8.46 12.86 -14.61
CA GLU A 127 7.16 13.48 -14.90
C GLU A 127 5.99 12.54 -14.60
N LEU A 128 4.82 13.14 -14.42
CA LEU A 128 3.55 12.41 -14.31
C LEU A 128 3.22 11.74 -15.64
N VAL A 129 2.68 10.52 -15.58
CA VAL A 129 2.18 9.85 -16.77
C VAL A 129 0.80 10.40 -17.13
N ASP A 130 0.73 11.09 -18.27
CA ASP A 130 -0.54 11.35 -18.95
C ASP A 130 -0.74 10.30 -20.04
N VAL A 131 -1.51 9.26 -19.71
CA VAL A 131 -1.85 8.17 -20.64
C VAL A 131 -2.52 8.65 -21.92
N SER A 132 -3.14 9.84 -21.93
CA SER A 132 -3.77 10.43 -23.13
C SER A 132 -2.74 11.01 -24.12
N MET A 133 -1.52 11.28 -23.64
CA MET A 133 -0.43 11.88 -24.43
C MET A 133 0.59 10.85 -24.91
N ILE A 134 0.51 9.61 -24.42
CA ILE A 134 1.44 8.54 -24.80
C ILE A 134 1.11 8.04 -26.21
N LYS A 135 2.06 8.23 -27.13
CA LYS A 135 1.96 7.80 -28.54
C LYS A 135 2.51 6.40 -28.77
N ASP A 136 3.35 5.91 -27.86
CA ASP A 136 3.98 4.60 -27.92
C ASP A 136 3.64 3.80 -26.66
N GLU A 137 2.79 2.78 -26.82
CA GLU A 137 2.36 1.91 -25.72
C GLU A 137 3.51 1.14 -25.05
N SER A 138 4.69 1.05 -25.68
CA SER A 138 5.87 0.41 -25.09
C SER A 138 6.46 1.20 -23.91
N GLU A 139 6.06 2.47 -23.74
CA GLU A 139 6.41 3.29 -22.58
C GLU A 139 5.53 2.99 -21.35
N LEU A 140 4.42 2.26 -21.55
CA LEU A 140 3.50 1.83 -20.51
C LEU A 140 3.96 0.49 -19.91
N THR A 141 3.85 0.41 -18.59
CA THR A 141 4.05 -0.83 -17.84
C THR A 141 2.70 -1.36 -17.37
N ASP A 142 2.66 -2.59 -16.84
CA ASP A 142 1.43 -3.13 -16.24
C ASP A 142 0.93 -2.30 -15.04
N VAL A 143 1.77 -1.41 -14.48
CA VAL A 143 1.42 -0.47 -13.42
C VAL A 143 0.56 0.69 -13.94
N ASP A 144 0.60 0.97 -15.25
CA ASP A 144 -0.08 2.09 -15.90
C ASP A 144 -1.42 1.71 -16.55
N LYS A 145 -1.76 0.42 -16.55
CA LYS A 145 -3.00 -0.15 -17.12
C LYS A 145 -4.11 -0.20 -16.07
#